data_AF-A0A425HN85-F1
#
_entry.id   AF-A0A425HN85-F1
#
_cell.length_a   1.000
_cell.length_b   1.000
_cell.length_c   1.000
_cell.angle_alpha   90.00
_cell.angle_beta   90.00
_cell.angle_gamma   90.00
#
_symmetry.space_group_name_H-M   'P 1'
#
loop_
_entity.id
_entity.type
_entity.pdbx_description
1 polymer ?
#
loop_
_entity_poly.entity_id
_entity_poly.type
_entity_poly.pdbx_seq_one_letter_code
_entity_poly.pdbx_strand_id
1 'polypeptide(L)'
;VCSLRYNLSLDGCPAHEHDFEGRVILAEFEAFCVLTTYSPNNGATPKSFERRRLWDERMLQFVTQLKKPLVWVGDLNCAPEDIDLSDPDQFRSVIHETADGTIDPDNIGQAGCTDAERRRFRAILERGNLVDAFRELHPRTEPPPLESAEYSWRGFGGSGSRGLLRGLGMRLDHIVLTETLMPAVELVRICGAGKSKANFFGSDHCPVLVRFKEKEISALPAVVCEALRSSAPAPAAKKRQDDCRLDSFFAVKRRAQLPGAADQKRKKPEEVVISDSSDEERKTSQKIALHASLEKPRNVQASS
;
A
#
# COMPACT_ATOMS: atom_id res chain seq x y z
N VAL A 1 10.77 -3.55 22.30
CA VAL A 1 9.31 -3.72 22.34
C VAL A 1 8.92 -3.96 23.79
N CYS A 2 8.12 -3.07 24.35
CA CYS A 2 7.61 -3.14 25.72
C CYS A 2 6.37 -4.03 25.79
N SER A 3 5.46 -3.91 24.81
CA SER A 3 4.20 -4.66 24.76
C SER A 3 3.71 -4.86 23.32
N LEU A 4 2.77 -5.80 23.16
CA LEU A 4 2.02 -6.04 21.91
C LEU A 4 0.50 -6.00 22.20
N ARG A 5 -0.27 -5.43 21.28
CA ARG A 5 -1.75 -5.40 21.29
C ARG A 5 -2.30 -5.71 19.89
N TYR A 6 -3.46 -6.33 19.81
CA TYR A 6 -4.10 -6.75 18.54
C TYR A 6 -5.45 -6.10 18.25
N ASN A 7 -5.78 -5.02 18.95
CA ASN A 7 -7.02 -4.25 18.80
C ASN A 7 -6.77 -2.75 19.03
N LEU A 8 -7.77 -1.91 18.72
CA LEU A 8 -7.73 -0.44 18.86
C LEU A 8 -8.35 0.07 20.17
N SER A 9 -8.86 -0.81 21.03
CA SER A 9 -9.51 -0.37 22.26
C SER A 9 -8.48 -0.11 23.34
N LEU A 10 -8.46 1.12 23.86
CA LEU A 10 -7.61 1.52 24.97
C LEU A 10 -8.26 1.28 26.34
N ASP A 11 -9.59 1.08 26.37
CA ASP A 11 -10.39 0.92 27.58
C ASP A 11 -11.09 -0.46 27.59
N GLY A 12 -10.85 -1.25 28.63
CA GLY A 12 -11.66 -2.45 28.94
C GLY A 12 -11.47 -3.69 28.07
N CYS A 13 -10.74 -3.63 26.95
CA CYS A 13 -10.43 -4.80 26.12
C CYS A 13 -9.00 -5.31 26.36
N PRO A 14 -8.82 -6.60 26.70
CA PRO A 14 -7.50 -7.21 26.85
C PRO A 14 -6.64 -7.06 25.59
N ALA A 15 -5.34 -6.79 25.78
CA ALA A 15 -4.44 -6.54 24.65
C ALA A 15 -4.25 -7.74 23.71
N HIS A 16 -4.36 -8.96 24.22
CA HIS A 16 -4.22 -10.21 23.47
C HIS A 16 -5.48 -10.56 22.67
N GLU A 17 -6.60 -9.89 22.92
CA GLU A 17 -7.82 -10.07 22.15
C GLU A 17 -7.62 -9.40 20.78
N HIS A 18 -7.80 -10.19 19.72
CA HIS A 18 -7.70 -9.66 18.37
C HIS A 18 -8.95 -8.85 18.05
N ASP A 19 -8.79 -7.74 17.32
CA ASP A 19 -9.90 -7.21 16.53
C ASP A 19 -10.49 -8.37 15.71
N PHE A 20 -11.82 -8.42 15.61
CA PHE A 20 -12.56 -9.56 15.06
C PHE A 20 -12.05 -10.04 13.69
N GLU A 21 -11.45 -9.15 12.90
CA GLU A 21 -10.94 -9.47 11.57
C GLU A 21 -9.41 -9.61 11.46
N GLY A 22 -8.69 -9.51 12.58
CA GLY A 22 -7.23 -9.65 12.61
C GLY A 22 -6.48 -8.53 11.90
N ARG A 23 -7.04 -7.31 11.86
CA ARG A 23 -6.54 -6.18 11.07
C ARG A 23 -5.56 -5.26 11.78
N VAL A 24 -5.20 -5.56 13.02
CA VAL A 24 -4.48 -4.63 13.91
C VAL A 24 -3.34 -5.36 14.60
N ILE A 25 -2.14 -4.77 14.53
CA ILE A 25 -1.03 -5.10 15.43
C ILE A 25 -0.41 -3.78 15.88
N LEU A 26 -0.37 -3.58 17.19
CA LEU A 26 0.25 -2.43 17.84
C LEU A 26 1.43 -2.92 18.69
N ALA A 27 2.63 -2.47 18.35
CA ALA A 27 3.84 -2.71 19.12
C ALA A 27 4.25 -1.43 19.86
N GLU A 28 4.36 -1.50 21.18
CA GLU A 28 4.84 -0.39 21.99
C GLU A 28 6.36 -0.47 22.12
N PHE A 29 7.05 0.66 21.92
CA PHE A 29 8.46 0.87 22.26
C PHE A 29 8.55 1.91 23.37
N GLU A 30 9.74 2.16 23.92
CA GLU A 30 9.88 3.08 25.06
C GLU A 30 9.40 4.50 24.74
N ALA A 31 9.77 5.03 23.56
CA ALA A 31 9.46 6.40 23.15
C ALA A 31 8.22 6.54 22.25
N PHE A 32 7.85 5.52 21.48
CA PHE A 32 6.79 5.58 20.47
C PHE A 32 6.08 4.23 20.31
N CYS A 33 5.01 4.22 19.53
CA CYS A 33 4.26 3.03 19.13
C CYS A 33 4.39 2.80 17.62
N VAL A 34 4.41 1.54 17.20
CA VAL A 34 4.25 1.14 15.80
C VAL A 34 2.92 0.42 15.66
N LEU A 35 1.99 1.03 14.93
CA LEU A 35 0.72 0.43 14.56
C LEU A 35 0.79 -0.02 13.10
N THR A 36 0.53 -1.28 12.84
CA THR A 36 0.25 -1.75 11.47
C THR A 36 -1.22 -2.12 11.36
N THR A 37 -1.88 -1.62 10.31
CA THR A 37 -3.26 -1.97 10.01
C THR A 37 -3.47 -2.39 8.56
N TYR A 38 -4.45 -3.26 8.35
CA TYR A 38 -5.06 -3.46 7.05
C TYR A 38 -6.51 -2.95 7.12
N SER A 39 -6.75 -1.72 6.70
CA SER A 39 -8.08 -1.13 6.73
C SER A 39 -9.04 -1.92 5.82
N PRO A 40 -10.30 -2.09 6.22
CA PRO A 40 -11.29 -2.73 5.36
C PRO A 40 -11.51 -1.90 4.09
N ASN A 41 -11.43 -2.53 2.93
CA ASN A 41 -11.86 -1.88 1.68
C ASN A 41 -13.36 -1.52 1.76
N ASN A 42 -13.73 -0.35 1.23
CA ASN A 42 -15.10 0.16 1.28
C ASN A 42 -16.09 -0.68 0.46
N GLY A 43 -15.60 -1.45 -0.52
CA GLY A 43 -16.43 -2.31 -1.36
C GLY A 43 -17.40 -1.51 -2.23
N ALA A 44 -18.57 -2.08 -2.49
CA ALA A 44 -19.58 -1.52 -3.39
C ALA A 44 -21.02 -1.66 -2.84
N THR A 45 -21.17 -1.91 -1.54
CA THR A 45 -22.47 -2.24 -0.93
C THR A 45 -22.72 -1.41 0.33
N PRO A 46 -23.97 -1.10 0.70
CA PRO A 46 -24.27 -0.37 1.94
C PRO A 46 -23.66 -1.02 3.20
N LYS A 47 -23.66 -2.36 3.26
CA LYS A 47 -23.04 -3.10 4.36
C LYS A 47 -21.52 -2.90 4.44
N SER A 48 -20.84 -2.84 3.29
CA SER A 48 -19.39 -2.60 3.26
C SER A 48 -19.03 -1.15 3.57
N PHE A 49 -19.87 -0.20 3.14
CA PHE A 49 -19.73 1.23 3.48
C PHE A 49 -19.84 1.46 4.98
N GLU A 50 -20.86 0.87 5.61
CA GLU A 50 -21.07 0.95 7.06
C GLU A 50 -19.91 0.32 7.84
N ARG A 51 -19.45 -0.86 7.41
CA ARG A 51 -18.28 -1.52 8.01
C ARG A 51 -17.02 -0.64 7.93
N ARG A 52 -16.79 0.02 6.80
CA ARG A 52 -15.68 0.97 6.63
C ARG A 52 -15.83 2.18 7.53
N ARG A 53 -17.02 2.79 7.61
CA ARG A 53 -17.30 3.95 8.47
C ARG A 53 -17.00 3.64 9.95
N LEU A 54 -17.50 2.51 10.46
CA LEU A 54 -17.26 2.08 11.85
C LEU A 54 -15.79 1.77 12.13
N TRP A 55 -15.03 1.31 11.13
CA TRP A 55 -13.59 1.17 11.25
C TRP A 55 -12.90 2.54 11.39
N ASP A 56 -13.22 3.48 10.51
CA ASP A 56 -12.63 4.82 10.53
C ASP A 56 -12.96 5.56 11.85
N GLU A 57 -14.15 5.37 12.41
CA GLU A 57 -14.55 5.91 13.72
C GLU A 57 -13.72 5.33 14.88
N ARG A 58 -13.50 4.02 14.89
CA ARG A 58 -12.63 3.37 15.89
C ARG A 58 -11.19 3.82 15.78
N MET A 59 -10.68 3.97 14.55
CA MET A 59 -9.35 4.52 14.30
C MET A 59 -9.24 5.96 14.80
N LEU A 60 -10.23 6.81 14.51
CA LEU A 60 -10.29 8.19 14.99
C LEU A 60 -10.28 8.26 16.53
N GLN A 61 -11.10 7.43 17.18
CA GLN A 61 -11.13 7.35 18.63
C GLN A 61 -9.76 6.92 19.19
N PHE A 62 -9.14 5.90 18.60
CA PHE A 62 -7.83 5.44 19.04
C PHE A 62 -6.76 6.53 18.95
N VAL A 63 -6.62 7.20 17.79
CA VAL A 63 -5.56 8.21 17.60
C VAL A 63 -5.75 9.46 18.45
N THR A 64 -6.99 9.81 18.79
CA THR A 64 -7.29 10.97 19.64
C THR A 64 -7.04 10.70 21.13
N GLN A 65 -7.21 9.44 21.55
CA GLN A 65 -6.94 9.00 22.92
C GLN A 65 -5.46 8.68 23.16
N LEU A 66 -4.74 8.19 22.14
CA LEU A 66 -3.33 7.82 22.27
C LEU A 66 -2.45 9.03 22.63
N LYS A 67 -1.71 8.94 23.73
CA LYS A 67 -0.81 10.01 24.23
C LYS A 67 0.66 9.80 23.87
N LYS A 68 0.97 8.70 23.20
CA LYS A 68 2.33 8.30 22.83
C LYS A 68 2.54 8.51 21.33
N PRO A 69 3.71 9.02 20.88
CA PRO A 69 4.00 9.19 19.46
C PRO A 69 3.76 7.90 18.67
N LEU A 70 3.19 8.02 17.48
CA LEU A 70 2.71 6.91 16.67
C LEU A 70 3.39 6.87 15.31
N VAL A 71 3.86 5.69 14.94
CA VAL A 71 4.21 5.29 13.57
C VAL A 71 3.10 4.35 13.08
N TRP A 72 2.18 4.85 12.26
CA TRP A 72 1.07 4.08 11.70
C TRP A 72 1.35 3.71 10.25
N VAL A 73 1.39 2.41 9.95
CA VAL A 73 1.74 1.87 8.64
C VAL A 73 0.74 0.84 8.15
N GLY A 74 0.75 0.58 6.85
CA GLY A 74 0.01 -0.51 6.21
C GLY A 74 -0.88 -0.04 5.06
N ASP A 75 -1.70 -0.95 4.55
CA ASP A 75 -2.72 -0.64 3.56
C ASP A 75 -3.92 0.00 4.27
N LEU A 76 -4.05 1.31 4.11
CA LEU A 76 -5.09 2.10 4.74
C LEU A 76 -6.35 2.21 3.85
N ASN A 77 -6.32 1.59 2.66
CA ASN A 77 -7.39 1.62 1.67
C ASN A 77 -7.94 3.04 1.47
N CYS A 78 -7.07 4.03 1.34
CA CYS A 78 -7.47 5.40 1.04
C CYS A 78 -6.41 6.07 0.17
N ALA A 79 -6.81 6.69 -0.93
CA ALA A 79 -6.04 7.65 -1.71
C ALA A 79 -6.55 9.05 -1.31
N PRO A 80 -5.82 9.78 -0.44
CA PRO A 80 -6.35 10.99 0.19
C PRO A 80 -6.72 12.10 -0.77
N GLU A 81 -5.93 12.28 -1.83
CA GLU A 81 -6.12 13.34 -2.82
C GLU A 81 -6.02 12.82 -4.26
N ASP A 82 -6.47 13.61 -5.24
CA ASP A 82 -6.46 13.20 -6.66
C ASP A 82 -5.02 12.95 -7.16
N ILE A 83 -4.04 13.63 -6.57
CA ILE A 83 -2.60 13.37 -6.79
C ILE A 83 -2.13 11.96 -6.36
N ASP A 84 -2.97 11.22 -5.64
CA ASP A 84 -2.74 9.83 -5.21
C ASP A 84 -3.40 8.80 -6.13
N LEU A 85 -4.03 9.27 -7.22
CA LEU A 85 -4.67 8.47 -8.26
C LEU A 85 -3.91 8.66 -9.58
N SER A 86 -3.76 7.59 -10.37
CA SER A 86 -3.14 7.71 -11.70
C SER A 86 -4.06 8.28 -12.76
N ASP A 87 -5.37 8.17 -12.55
CA ASP A 87 -6.42 8.70 -13.40
C ASP A 87 -7.61 9.09 -12.50
N PRO A 88 -7.60 10.31 -11.92
CA PRO A 88 -8.63 10.74 -11.00
C PRO A 88 -10.03 10.65 -11.59
N ASP A 89 -10.20 11.04 -12.85
CA ASP A 89 -11.50 11.03 -13.53
C ASP A 89 -12.07 9.62 -13.59
N GLN A 90 -11.27 8.65 -14.03
CA GLN A 90 -11.71 7.27 -14.14
C GLN A 90 -12.01 6.62 -12.78
N PHE A 91 -11.19 6.90 -11.77
CA PHE A 91 -11.42 6.36 -10.43
C PHE A 91 -12.63 7.00 -9.75
N ARG A 92 -12.82 8.31 -9.91
CA ARG A 92 -13.90 9.05 -9.23
C ARG A 92 -15.25 8.93 -9.90
N SER A 93 -15.32 8.50 -11.15
CA SER A 93 -16.59 8.34 -11.88
C SER A 93 -17.27 6.98 -11.66
N VAL A 94 -16.70 6.08 -10.85
CA VAL A 94 -17.28 4.74 -10.63
C VAL A 94 -18.57 4.85 -9.80
N ILE A 95 -19.66 4.29 -10.31
CA ILE A 95 -20.96 4.26 -9.65
C ILE A 95 -21.25 2.84 -9.17
N HIS A 96 -21.68 2.71 -7.91
CA HIS A 96 -22.13 1.44 -7.33
C HIS A 96 -23.64 1.53 -7.10
N GLU A 97 -24.41 0.81 -7.91
CA GLU A 97 -25.85 0.65 -7.69
C GLU A 97 -26.10 -0.46 -6.69
N THR A 98 -26.99 -0.20 -5.73
CA THR A 98 -27.51 -1.22 -4.82
C THR A 98 -28.48 -2.16 -5.53
N ALA A 99 -28.87 -3.26 -4.87
CA ALA A 99 -29.83 -4.21 -5.41
C ALA A 99 -31.22 -3.59 -5.73
N ASP A 100 -31.58 -2.49 -5.06
CA ASP A 100 -32.82 -1.73 -5.29
C ASP A 100 -32.64 -0.54 -6.26
N GLY A 101 -31.48 -0.42 -6.92
CA GLY A 101 -31.20 0.62 -7.91
C GLY A 101 -30.93 2.00 -7.32
N THR A 102 -30.68 2.09 -6.00
CA THR A 102 -30.30 3.34 -5.35
C THR A 102 -28.79 3.60 -5.47
N ILE A 103 -28.41 4.87 -5.47
CA ILE A 103 -27.03 5.33 -5.51
C ILE A 103 -26.77 6.12 -4.23
N ASP A 104 -25.72 5.75 -3.51
CA ASP A 104 -25.24 6.52 -2.37
C ASP A 104 -24.25 7.60 -2.87
N PRO A 105 -24.63 8.90 -2.82
CA PRO A 105 -23.81 9.98 -3.34
C PRO A 105 -22.48 10.14 -2.58
N ASP A 106 -22.42 9.73 -1.31
CA ASP A 106 -21.20 9.80 -0.49
C ASP A 106 -20.18 8.71 -0.87
N ASN A 107 -20.62 7.68 -1.61
CA ASN A 107 -19.82 6.53 -2.01
C ASN A 107 -19.67 6.38 -3.53
N ILE A 108 -19.84 7.48 -4.29
CA ILE A 108 -19.40 7.56 -5.68
C ILE A 108 -17.87 7.58 -5.73
N GLY A 109 -17.31 6.81 -6.65
CA GLY A 109 -15.88 6.57 -6.83
C GLY A 109 -15.48 5.13 -6.51
N GLN A 110 -14.31 4.74 -7.00
CA GLN A 110 -13.72 3.44 -6.68
C GLN A 110 -13.39 3.39 -5.18
N ALA A 111 -13.69 2.27 -4.52
CA ALA A 111 -13.31 2.07 -3.12
C ALA A 111 -11.82 2.35 -2.92
N GLY A 112 -11.51 3.19 -1.94
CA GLY A 112 -10.21 3.81 -1.73
C GLY A 112 -10.21 5.31 -2.04
N CYS A 113 -11.13 5.84 -2.86
CA CYS A 113 -11.11 7.25 -3.26
C CYS A 113 -12.47 7.96 -3.21
N THR A 114 -13.48 7.38 -2.55
CA THR A 114 -14.76 8.09 -2.38
C THR A 114 -14.56 9.33 -1.51
N ASP A 115 -15.39 10.35 -1.72
CA ASP A 115 -15.30 11.59 -0.94
C ASP A 115 -15.54 11.35 0.55
N ALA A 116 -16.36 10.35 0.91
CA ALA A 116 -16.57 9.98 2.31
C ALA A 116 -15.33 9.31 2.94
N GLU A 117 -14.65 8.41 2.23
CA GLU A 117 -13.37 7.82 2.69
C GLU A 117 -12.32 8.91 2.92
N ARG A 118 -12.13 9.80 1.93
CA ARG A 118 -11.14 10.89 1.97
C ARG A 118 -11.40 11.87 3.11
N ARG A 119 -12.66 12.27 3.33
CA ARG A 119 -13.05 13.14 4.45
C ARG A 119 -12.73 12.52 5.81
N ARG A 120 -13.07 11.24 6.01
CA ARG A 120 -12.79 10.56 7.28
C ARG A 120 -11.30 10.37 7.49
N PHE A 121 -10.54 10.03 6.44
CA PHE A 121 -9.08 9.91 6.53
C PHE A 121 -8.42 11.23 6.93
N ARG A 122 -8.80 12.36 6.30
CA ARG A 122 -8.32 13.69 6.72
C ARG A 122 -8.66 14.00 8.17
N ALA A 123 -9.89 13.73 8.60
CA ALA A 123 -10.29 13.95 9.99
C ALA A 123 -9.47 13.11 10.99
N ILE A 124 -9.10 11.88 10.64
CA ILE A 124 -8.20 11.04 11.45
C ILE A 124 -6.83 11.69 11.56
N LEU A 125 -6.25 12.14 10.44
CA LEU A 125 -4.94 12.79 10.44
C LEU A 125 -4.95 14.09 11.27
N GLU A 126 -5.88 14.98 10.99
CA GLU A 126 -6.02 16.28 11.65
C GLU A 126 -6.23 16.13 13.16
N ARG A 127 -7.17 15.29 13.59
CA ARG A 127 -7.49 15.14 15.03
C ARG A 127 -6.48 14.32 15.80
N GLY A 128 -5.74 13.44 15.11
CA GLY A 128 -4.64 12.65 15.71
C GLY A 128 -3.31 13.39 15.75
N ASN A 129 -3.22 14.63 15.23
CA ASN A 129 -1.97 15.33 14.97
C ASN A 129 -0.96 14.47 14.19
N LEU A 130 -1.45 13.85 13.11
CA LEU A 130 -0.71 12.93 12.27
C LEU A 130 -0.47 13.53 10.89
N VAL A 131 0.64 13.13 10.29
CA VAL A 131 1.07 13.59 8.96
C VAL A 131 1.42 12.39 8.07
N ASP A 132 1.12 12.50 6.78
CA ASP A 132 1.51 11.51 5.77
C ASP A 132 2.96 11.75 5.35
N ALA A 133 3.88 10.97 5.90
CA ALA A 133 5.31 11.19 5.73
C ALA A 133 5.77 11.08 4.27
N PHE A 134 5.07 10.33 3.42
CA PHE A 134 5.40 10.26 2.00
C PHE A 134 5.14 11.61 1.32
N ARG A 135 3.96 12.20 1.55
CA ARG A 135 3.55 13.42 0.84
C ARG A 135 4.20 14.67 1.42
N GLU A 136 4.59 14.65 2.69
CA GLU A 136 5.47 15.66 3.30
C GLU A 136 6.83 15.75 2.59
N LEU A 137 7.43 14.60 2.23
CA LEU A 137 8.73 14.55 1.56
C LEU A 137 8.64 14.69 0.03
N HIS A 138 7.49 14.33 -0.56
CA HIS A 138 7.27 14.33 -2.01
C HIS A 138 5.98 15.11 -2.37
N PRO A 139 5.93 16.43 -2.09
CA PRO A 139 4.74 17.23 -2.35
C PRO A 139 4.42 17.27 -3.84
N ARG A 140 3.13 17.27 -4.16
CA ARG A 140 2.60 17.30 -5.53
C ARG A 140 1.40 18.22 -5.60
N THR A 141 1.24 18.90 -6.74
CA THR A 141 0.04 19.66 -7.10
C THR A 141 -0.77 18.97 -8.19
N GLU A 142 -0.17 18.00 -8.89
CA GLU A 142 -0.75 17.27 -10.00
C GLU A 142 -0.44 15.77 -9.87
N PRO A 143 -1.32 14.87 -10.37
CA PRO A 143 -1.07 13.44 -10.39
C PRO A 143 0.29 13.10 -11.05
N PRO A 144 1.14 12.30 -10.39
CA PRO A 144 2.41 11.91 -10.98
C PRO A 144 2.19 10.97 -12.17
N PRO A 145 3.17 10.85 -13.10
CA PRO A 145 3.04 9.91 -14.20
C PRO A 145 2.79 8.49 -13.70
N LEU A 146 1.94 7.73 -14.40
CA LEU A 146 1.59 6.36 -14.00
C LEU A 146 2.83 5.45 -13.85
N GLU A 147 3.91 5.71 -14.60
CA GLU A 147 5.17 4.95 -14.50
C GLU A 147 6.02 5.28 -13.25
N SER A 148 5.65 6.32 -12.50
CA SER A 148 6.37 6.76 -11.31
C SER A 148 6.28 5.76 -10.15
N ALA A 149 7.23 5.92 -9.21
CA ALA A 149 7.25 5.18 -7.95
C ALA A 149 6.49 5.95 -6.85
N GLU A 150 5.23 6.28 -7.12
CA GLU A 150 4.36 7.01 -6.18
C GLU A 150 3.00 6.33 -5.93
N TYR A 151 2.75 5.19 -6.58
CA TYR A 151 1.54 4.39 -6.42
C TYR A 151 1.91 3.06 -5.80
N SER A 152 1.23 2.69 -4.72
CA SER A 152 1.50 1.47 -3.98
C SER A 152 0.66 0.29 -4.45
N TRP A 153 -0.51 0.55 -5.07
CA TRP A 153 -1.42 -0.46 -5.59
C TRP A 153 -1.62 -0.33 -7.10
N ARG A 154 -1.85 -1.47 -7.77
CA ARG A 154 -2.13 -1.55 -9.21
C ARG A 154 -3.34 -2.43 -9.50
N GLY A 155 -4.31 -1.88 -10.22
CA GLY A 155 -5.48 -2.62 -10.69
C GLY A 155 -5.11 -3.89 -11.45
N PHE A 156 -5.72 -5.00 -11.03
CA PHE A 156 -5.60 -6.29 -11.71
C PHE A 156 -6.59 -6.38 -12.88
N GLY A 157 -6.24 -7.11 -13.95
CA GLY A 157 -7.14 -7.32 -15.07
C GLY A 157 -8.21 -8.37 -14.73
N GLY A 158 -9.48 -8.07 -14.97
CA GLY A 158 -10.59 -9.00 -14.79
C GLY A 158 -11.84 -8.55 -15.53
N SER A 159 -12.94 -9.30 -15.45
CA SER A 159 -14.22 -8.93 -16.07
C SER A 159 -14.97 -7.84 -15.27
N GLY A 160 -15.78 -7.03 -15.96
CA GLY A 160 -16.59 -5.97 -15.34
C GLY A 160 -15.77 -4.71 -14.99
N SER A 161 -16.24 -3.94 -14.00
CA SER A 161 -15.59 -2.68 -13.56
C SER A 161 -14.13 -2.86 -13.13
N ARG A 162 -13.74 -4.04 -12.65
CA ARG A 162 -12.35 -4.38 -12.30
C ARG A 162 -11.40 -4.38 -13.51
N GLY A 163 -11.90 -4.70 -14.71
CA GLY A 163 -11.10 -4.63 -15.93
C GLY A 163 -10.78 -3.20 -16.37
N LEU A 164 -11.64 -2.24 -16.04
CA LEU A 164 -11.47 -0.83 -16.40
C LEU A 164 -10.26 -0.21 -15.70
N LEU A 165 -9.93 -0.71 -14.50
CA LEU A 165 -8.82 -0.20 -13.69
C LEU A 165 -7.49 -0.88 -14.01
N ARG A 166 -7.45 -1.77 -15.01
CA ARG A 166 -6.26 -2.55 -15.34
C ARG A 166 -5.10 -1.61 -15.70
N GLY A 167 -4.03 -1.70 -14.92
CA GLY A 167 -2.80 -0.93 -15.15
C GLY A 167 -2.83 0.49 -14.58
N LEU A 168 -3.98 0.97 -14.08
CA LEU A 168 -4.04 2.16 -13.24
C LEU A 168 -3.46 1.86 -11.86
N GLY A 169 -3.20 2.90 -11.07
CA GLY A 169 -2.87 2.70 -9.66
C GLY A 169 -3.34 3.80 -8.75
N MET A 170 -3.30 3.44 -7.47
CA MET A 170 -3.64 4.25 -6.33
C MET A 170 -2.47 4.19 -5.34
N ARG A 171 -2.30 5.22 -4.53
CA ARG A 171 -1.47 5.17 -3.32
C ARG A 171 -2.37 4.86 -2.13
N LEU A 172 -2.36 3.60 -1.69
CA LEU A 172 -3.22 3.09 -0.59
C LEU A 172 -2.42 2.71 0.65
N ASP A 173 -1.10 2.54 0.52
CA ASP A 173 -0.20 2.15 1.58
C ASP A 173 0.53 3.40 2.10
N HIS A 174 0.41 3.67 3.40
CA HIS A 174 0.92 4.91 3.99
C HIS A 174 1.93 4.65 5.10
N ILE A 175 2.76 5.67 5.32
CA ILE A 175 3.52 5.86 6.55
C ILE A 175 2.98 7.15 7.18
N VAL A 176 2.05 7.00 8.12
CA VAL A 176 1.45 8.10 8.87
C VAL A 176 2.16 8.23 10.21
N LEU A 177 2.63 9.43 10.54
CA LEU A 177 3.44 9.67 11.74
C LEU A 177 2.78 10.72 12.61
N THR A 178 2.90 10.63 13.94
CA THR A 178 2.76 11.82 14.78
C THR A 178 3.76 12.87 14.31
N GLU A 179 3.33 14.11 14.17
CA GLU A 179 4.12 15.21 13.59
C GLU A 179 5.51 15.35 14.23
N THR A 180 5.63 15.11 15.54
CA THR A 180 6.90 15.17 16.29
C THR A 180 7.96 14.16 15.84
N LEU A 181 7.57 13.12 15.10
CA LEU A 181 8.50 12.11 14.56
C LEU A 181 9.07 12.50 13.19
N MET A 182 8.48 13.48 12.48
CA MET A 182 8.95 13.88 11.15
C MET A 182 10.41 14.33 11.10
N PRO A 183 10.95 15.11 12.06
CA PRO A 183 12.35 15.51 12.04
C PRO A 183 13.35 14.33 12.03
N ALA A 184 12.93 13.19 12.60
CA ALA A 184 13.72 11.96 12.63
C ALA A 184 13.64 11.16 11.32
N VAL A 185 12.73 11.48 10.40
CA VAL A 185 12.63 10.79 9.11
C VAL A 185 13.84 11.17 8.22
N GLU A 186 14.52 10.16 7.68
CA GLU A 186 15.59 10.31 6.69
C GLU A 186 15.02 10.23 5.27
N LEU A 187 14.16 9.24 5.01
CA LEU A 187 13.48 9.08 3.73
C LEU A 187 12.21 8.25 3.86
N VAL A 188 11.29 8.46 2.92
CA VAL A 188 10.15 7.57 2.63
C VAL A 188 10.15 7.26 1.14
N ARG A 189 9.92 5.99 0.78
CA ARG A 189 9.92 5.51 -0.62
C ARG A 189 8.83 4.48 -0.85
N ILE A 190 8.15 4.61 -1.98
CA ILE A 190 7.36 3.53 -2.57
C ILE A 190 8.30 2.77 -3.52
N CYS A 191 8.36 1.45 -3.37
CA CYS A 191 9.40 0.63 -4.01
C CYS A 191 8.96 0.06 -5.36
N GLY A 192 7.66 0.09 -5.67
CA GLY A 192 7.09 -0.35 -6.93
C GLY A 192 6.98 0.77 -7.95
N ALA A 193 7.02 0.42 -9.23
CA ALA A 193 6.85 1.36 -10.32
C ALA A 193 6.25 0.69 -11.56
N GLY A 194 5.70 1.52 -12.43
CA GLY A 194 5.31 1.12 -13.76
C GLY A 194 4.03 0.29 -13.88
N LYS A 195 3.52 0.23 -15.12
CA LYS A 195 2.37 -0.63 -15.49
C LYS A 195 2.70 -2.13 -15.41
N SER A 196 3.96 -2.49 -15.61
CA SER A 196 4.46 -3.87 -15.52
C SER A 196 4.59 -4.38 -14.09
N LYS A 197 4.24 -3.58 -13.08
CA LYS A 197 4.30 -3.92 -11.65
C LYS A 197 5.71 -4.33 -11.21
N ALA A 198 6.73 -3.57 -11.61
CA ALA A 198 8.10 -3.80 -11.16
C ALA A 198 8.18 -3.66 -9.62
N ASN A 199 8.83 -4.62 -8.94
CA ASN A 199 8.94 -4.71 -7.48
C ASN A 199 7.62 -4.87 -6.71
N PHE A 200 6.58 -5.44 -7.32
CA PHE A 200 5.35 -5.85 -6.61
C PHE A 200 5.43 -7.29 -6.06
N PHE A 201 6.45 -8.07 -6.45
CA PHE A 201 6.80 -9.37 -5.86
C PHE A 201 5.64 -10.38 -5.70
N GLY A 202 4.69 -10.40 -6.64
CA GLY A 202 3.55 -11.31 -6.63
C GLY A 202 2.29 -10.78 -5.94
N SER A 203 2.34 -9.58 -5.38
CA SER A 203 1.17 -8.83 -4.89
C SER A 203 0.70 -7.83 -5.95
N ASP A 204 -0.52 -7.29 -5.79
CA ASP A 204 -0.97 -6.09 -6.48
C ASP A 204 -0.64 -4.79 -5.72
N HIS A 205 -0.06 -4.93 -4.52
CA HIS A 205 0.62 -3.87 -3.78
C HIS A 205 2.15 -4.01 -3.85
N CYS A 206 2.88 -2.91 -3.71
CA CYS A 206 4.33 -2.90 -3.58
C CYS A 206 4.77 -2.39 -2.20
N PRO A 207 5.98 -2.73 -1.73
CA PRO A 207 6.46 -2.26 -0.44
C PRO A 207 6.57 -0.73 -0.36
N VAL A 208 6.19 -0.18 0.80
CA VAL A 208 6.46 1.20 1.19
C VAL A 208 7.43 1.19 2.36
N LEU A 209 8.43 2.05 2.28
CA LEU A 209 9.60 2.03 3.15
C LEU A 209 9.78 3.39 3.79
N VAL A 210 10.02 3.39 5.10
CA VAL A 210 10.51 4.55 5.85
C VAL A 210 11.84 4.21 6.49
N ARG A 211 12.75 5.18 6.49
CA ARG A 211 14.00 5.12 7.26
C ARG A 211 14.06 6.33 8.18
N PHE A 212 14.44 6.08 9.43
CA PHE A 212 14.68 7.11 10.42
C PHE A 212 16.18 7.31 10.63
N LYS A 213 16.59 8.55 10.92
CA LYS A 213 17.93 8.88 11.40
C LYS A 213 18.12 8.26 12.77
N GLU A 214 19.04 7.31 12.88
CA GLU A 214 19.26 6.51 14.10
C GLU A 214 19.49 7.39 15.33
N LYS A 215 20.34 8.42 15.21
CA LYS A 215 20.64 9.34 16.30
C LYS A 215 19.38 10.03 16.85
N GLU A 216 18.46 10.42 15.96
CA GLU A 216 17.30 11.23 16.33
C GLU A 216 16.18 10.36 16.90
N ILE A 217 15.98 9.16 16.35
CA ILE A 217 14.99 8.22 16.90
C ILE A 217 15.43 7.66 18.25
N SER A 218 16.74 7.40 18.44
CA SER A 218 17.30 6.91 19.71
C SER A 218 17.37 7.99 20.79
N ALA A 219 17.34 9.27 20.41
CA ALA A 219 17.33 10.39 21.35
C ALA A 219 15.92 10.76 21.85
N LEU A 220 14.86 10.13 21.32
CA LEU A 220 13.50 10.40 21.77
C LEU A 220 13.33 10.01 23.25
N PRO A 221 12.69 10.87 24.07
CA PRO A 221 12.46 10.54 25.48
C PRO A 221 11.50 9.37 25.61
N ALA A 222 11.69 8.55 26.64
CA ALA A 222 10.72 7.52 26.99
C ALA A 222 9.36 8.16 27.35
N VAL A 223 8.29 7.64 26.78
CA VAL A 223 6.92 8.11 27.01
C VAL A 223 6.11 6.98 27.61
N VAL A 224 5.56 7.20 28.79
CA VAL A 224 4.69 6.24 29.44
C VAL A 224 3.26 6.43 28.95
N CYS A 225 2.61 5.35 28.50
CA CYS A 225 1.19 5.34 28.18
C CYS A 225 0.48 4.28 29.03
N GLU A 226 -0.16 4.71 30.13
CA GLU A 226 -0.80 3.79 31.07
C GLU A 226 -1.92 2.96 30.43
N ALA A 227 -2.66 3.54 29.49
CA ALA A 227 -3.71 2.85 28.73
C ALA A 227 -3.16 1.63 27.95
N LEU A 228 -1.89 1.66 27.53
CA LEU A 228 -1.25 0.54 26.86
C LEU A 228 -0.68 -0.51 27.83
N ARG A 229 -0.36 -0.13 29.07
CA ARG A 229 0.28 -1.01 30.08
C ARG A 229 -0.59 -2.12 30.64
N SER A 230 -1.91 -2.11 30.39
CA SER A 230 -2.80 -3.22 30.73
C SER A 230 -2.53 -4.50 29.92
N SER A 231 -1.59 -4.45 28.98
CA SER A 231 -1.14 -5.58 28.16
C SER A 231 -0.10 -6.46 28.87
N ALA A 232 -0.13 -7.77 28.60
CA ALA A 232 0.95 -8.68 28.98
C ALA A 232 2.30 -8.25 28.36
N PRO A 233 3.43 -8.43 29.07
CA PRO A 233 4.75 -8.10 28.53
C PRO A 233 5.03 -8.88 27.25
N ALA A 234 5.70 -8.23 26.27
CA ALA A 234 6.12 -8.90 25.05
C ALA A 234 7.07 -10.09 25.40
N PRO A 235 7.01 -11.21 24.66
CA PRO A 235 7.95 -12.31 24.85
C PRO A 235 9.39 -11.82 24.71
N ALA A 236 10.28 -12.29 25.60
CA ALA A 236 11.66 -11.83 25.65
C ALA A 236 12.35 -11.93 24.27
N ALA A 237 12.91 -10.82 23.80
CA ALA A 237 13.62 -10.77 22.54
C ALA A 237 14.85 -11.70 22.59
N LYS A 238 14.93 -12.66 21.67
CA LYS A 238 16.18 -13.41 21.42
C LYS A 238 17.22 -12.45 20.84
N LYS A 239 18.51 -12.68 21.14
CA LYS A 239 19.65 -11.88 20.66
C LYS A 239 19.50 -11.58 19.16
N ARG A 240 19.68 -10.30 18.79
CA ARG A 240 19.73 -9.83 17.40
C ARG A 240 20.64 -10.77 16.59
N GLN A 241 20.07 -11.38 15.56
CA GLN A 241 20.82 -12.03 14.51
C GLN A 241 20.87 -11.01 13.38
N ASP A 242 22.06 -10.54 13.02
CA ASP A 242 22.23 -9.56 11.95
C ASP A 242 21.83 -10.21 10.62
N ASP A 243 20.61 -9.92 10.16
CA ASP A 243 20.10 -10.38 8.88
C ASP A 243 20.52 -9.39 7.78
N CYS A 244 21.70 -9.65 7.22
CA CYS A 244 22.32 -8.88 6.13
C CYS A 244 21.48 -8.82 4.83
N ARG A 245 20.36 -9.55 4.74
CA ARG A 245 19.42 -9.46 3.60
C ARG A 245 18.70 -8.12 3.54
N LEU A 246 18.37 -7.54 4.70
CA LEU A 246 17.71 -6.23 4.75
C LEU A 246 18.63 -5.12 4.25
N ASP A 247 19.91 -5.14 4.58
CA ASP A 247 20.86 -4.11 4.13
C ASP A 247 20.95 -4.05 2.61
N SER A 248 20.91 -5.20 1.93
CA SER A 248 20.87 -5.27 0.47
C SER A 248 19.57 -4.72 -0.13
N PHE A 249 18.44 -4.84 0.59
CA PHE A 249 17.16 -4.23 0.21
C PHE A 249 17.19 -2.69 0.38
N PHE A 250 17.87 -2.20 1.43
CA PHE A 250 18.02 -0.78 1.74
C PHE A 250 19.16 -0.08 0.98
N ALA A 251 20.03 -0.83 0.30
CA ALA A 251 21.17 -0.29 -0.44
C ALA A 251 20.70 0.59 -1.61
N VAL A 252 20.78 1.90 -1.41
CA VAL A 252 20.71 2.88 -2.49
C VAL A 252 21.92 2.64 -3.39
N LYS A 253 21.74 2.05 -4.57
CA LYS A 253 22.77 2.08 -5.61
C LYS A 253 23.01 3.54 -5.97
N ARG A 254 24.02 4.18 -5.35
CA ARG A 254 24.56 5.44 -5.83
C ARG A 254 25.00 5.20 -7.27
N ARG A 255 24.35 5.88 -8.21
CA ARG A 255 24.78 5.90 -9.60
C ARG A 255 26.20 6.47 -9.60
N ALA A 256 27.18 5.66 -9.95
CA ALA A 256 28.56 6.10 -10.05
C ALA A 256 28.60 7.31 -11.01
N GLN A 257 29.14 8.44 -10.53
CA GLN A 257 29.57 9.51 -11.43
C GLN A 257 30.65 8.91 -12.33
N LEU A 258 30.38 8.86 -13.63
CA LEU A 258 31.37 8.52 -14.63
C LEU A 258 32.46 9.60 -14.60
N PRO A 259 33.76 9.23 -14.52
CA PRO A 259 34.83 10.21 -14.62
C PRO A 259 34.87 10.78 -16.03
N GLY A 260 35.14 12.09 -16.10
CA GLY A 260 35.10 12.87 -17.34
C GLY A 260 35.97 12.29 -18.44
N ALA A 261 35.42 12.30 -19.66
CA ALA A 261 36.17 12.08 -20.88
C ALA A 261 36.01 13.31 -21.78
N ALA A 262 37.16 13.89 -22.11
CA ALA A 262 37.31 14.97 -23.05
C ALA A 262 36.83 14.58 -24.47
N ASP A 263 36.31 15.61 -25.14
CA ASP A 263 36.30 15.87 -26.58
C ASP A 263 36.62 14.70 -27.54
N GLN A 264 35.59 14.22 -28.25
CA GLN A 264 35.75 13.68 -29.61
C GLN A 264 34.41 13.59 -30.37
N LYS A 265 34.28 14.48 -31.36
CA LYS A 265 33.55 14.44 -32.64
C LYS A 265 32.25 13.61 -32.75
N ARG A 266 31.15 14.36 -32.98
CA ARG A 266 29.84 13.91 -33.49
C ARG A 266 29.95 12.90 -34.66
N LYS A 267 29.36 11.72 -34.48
CA LYS A 267 28.79 10.90 -35.56
C LYS A 267 27.29 10.71 -35.29
N LYS A 268 26.46 10.83 -36.34
CA LYS A 268 25.01 10.61 -36.31
C LYS A 268 24.69 9.18 -35.83
N PRO A 269 23.61 8.94 -35.08
CA PRO A 269 23.22 7.58 -34.75
C PRO A 269 22.52 6.92 -35.96
N GLU A 270 23.02 5.76 -36.33
CA GLU A 270 22.29 4.77 -37.14
C GLU A 270 21.19 4.13 -36.27
N GLU A 271 20.07 3.78 -36.90
CA GLU A 271 18.95 3.04 -36.29
C GLU A 271 19.44 1.70 -35.71
N VAL A 272 19.30 1.54 -34.40
CA VAL A 272 19.46 0.24 -33.73
C VAL A 272 18.10 -0.44 -33.69
N VAL A 273 17.88 -1.34 -34.63
CA VAL A 273 16.81 -2.35 -34.56
C VAL A 273 17.21 -3.35 -33.48
N ILE A 274 16.51 -3.36 -32.35
CA ILE A 274 16.63 -4.40 -31.32
C ILE A 274 15.74 -5.56 -31.77
N SER A 275 16.34 -6.63 -32.29
CA SER A 275 15.66 -7.91 -32.51
C SER A 275 15.43 -8.59 -31.15
N ASP A 276 14.17 -8.68 -30.75
CA ASP A 276 13.72 -9.38 -29.55
C ASP A 276 13.85 -10.91 -29.77
N SER A 277 14.66 -11.58 -28.95
CA SER A 277 14.88 -13.03 -29.02
C SER A 277 13.72 -13.85 -28.42
N SER A 278 12.56 -13.25 -28.18
CA SER A 278 11.37 -13.94 -27.65
C SER A 278 10.40 -14.48 -28.71
N ASP A 279 10.66 -14.26 -30.00
CA ASP A 279 9.78 -14.75 -31.09
C ASP A 279 10.01 -16.22 -31.49
N GLU A 280 11.19 -16.80 -31.26
CA GLU A 280 11.44 -18.23 -31.55
C GLU A 280 10.84 -19.16 -30.46
N GLU A 281 10.78 -18.70 -29.21
CA GLU A 281 10.12 -19.46 -28.15
C GLU A 281 8.59 -19.47 -28.32
N ARG A 282 7.99 -18.39 -28.85
CA ARG A 282 6.54 -18.35 -29.16
C ARG A 282 6.12 -19.22 -30.34
N LYS A 283 6.96 -19.38 -31.36
CA LYS A 283 6.66 -20.25 -32.52
C LYS A 283 6.72 -21.73 -32.17
N THR A 284 7.56 -22.11 -31.22
CA THR A 284 7.70 -23.51 -30.78
C THR A 284 6.48 -23.96 -29.95
N SER A 285 5.95 -23.09 -29.08
CA SER A 285 4.77 -23.41 -28.28
C SER A 285 3.45 -23.46 -29.07
N GLN A 286 3.31 -22.68 -30.15
CA GLN A 286 2.11 -22.74 -31.00
C GLN A 286 2.05 -23.98 -31.90
N LYS A 287 3.19 -24.55 -32.32
CA LYS A 287 3.22 -25.81 -33.08
C LYS A 287 2.83 -27.03 -32.24
N ILE A 288 3.15 -27.03 -30.95
CA ILE A 288 2.81 -28.14 -30.04
C ILE A 288 1.31 -28.14 -29.72
N ALA A 289 0.67 -26.97 -29.62
CA ALA A 289 -0.77 -26.85 -29.37
C ALA A 289 -1.64 -27.25 -30.58
N LEU A 290 -1.16 -27.10 -31.82
CA LEU A 290 -1.94 -27.45 -33.01
C LEU A 290 -2.03 -28.96 -33.28
N HIS A 291 -1.12 -29.77 -32.73
CA HIS A 291 -1.09 -31.22 -32.99
C HIS A 291 -1.99 -32.05 -32.03
N ALA A 292 -2.57 -31.41 -31.01
CA ALA A 292 -3.36 -32.07 -29.96
C ALA A 292 -4.89 -31.96 -30.13
N SER A 293 -5.40 -31.37 -31.23
CA SER A 293 -6.86 -31.18 -31.45
C SER A 293 -7.44 -31.95 -32.64
N LEU A 294 -6.85 -33.07 -33.04
CA LEU A 294 -7.40 -33.95 -34.08
C LEU A 294 -7.66 -35.38 -33.57
N GLU A 295 -8.51 -35.53 -32.56
CA GLU A 295 -9.24 -36.78 -32.35
C GLU A 295 -10.73 -36.48 -32.09
N LYS A 296 -11.56 -36.73 -33.11
CA LYS A 296 -13.03 -36.67 -33.03
C LYS A 296 -13.55 -37.92 -32.30
N PRO A 297 -14.53 -37.81 -31.39
CA PRO A 297 -15.28 -38.98 -30.97
C PRO A 297 -16.27 -39.40 -32.08
N ARG A 298 -16.21 -40.68 -32.45
CA ARG A 298 -17.15 -41.34 -33.35
C ARG A 298 -18.52 -41.47 -32.68
N ASN A 299 -19.55 -41.10 -33.43
CA ASN A 299 -20.95 -41.46 -33.21
C ASN A 299 -21.11 -42.98 -33.17
N VAL A 300 -21.85 -43.50 -32.19
CA VAL A 300 -22.58 -44.77 -32.29
C VAL A 300 -23.97 -44.57 -31.68
N GLN A 301 -24.99 -44.73 -32.53
CA GLN A 301 -26.42 -44.84 -32.18
C GLN A 301 -26.84 -46.32 -32.08
N ALA A 302 -27.94 -46.53 -31.36
CA ALA A 302 -28.85 -47.69 -31.32
C ALA A 302 -28.34 -48.91 -30.51
N SER A 303 -29.15 -49.66 -29.74
CA SER A 303 -30.60 -49.93 -29.78
C SER A 303 -31.08 -50.61 -28.48
N SER A 304 -32.41 -50.66 -28.32
CA SER A 304 -33.29 -51.38 -27.36
C SER A 304 -33.37 -50.88 -25.92
#